data_AF-A0A817UR47-F1
#
_entry.id   AF-A0A817UR47-F1
#
_cell.length_a   1.000
_cell.length_b   1.000
_cell.length_c   1.000
_cell.angle_alpha   90.00
_cell.angle_beta   90.00
_cell.angle_gamma   90.00
#
_symmetry.space_group_name_H-M   'P 1'
#
loop_
_entity.id
_entity.type
_entity.pdbx_description
1 polymer ?
#
loop_
_entity_poly.entity_id
_entity_poly.type
_entity_poly.pdbx_seq_one_letter_code
_entity_poly.pdbx_strand_id
1 'polypeptide(L)'
;MDIENVYLIPHSSKPVNEYFNPKLLAGVYPTLFCYGREVPEDQLRPVQIKLKEHIRYLLAYNDRRFEKYYSFIFVVFNLLQRRDACFHAQLIATKPYFQSSADEILSLSSKDIETALANNSKRVYNSESNNALNKLLQHIKTIGGRVMGSAYSRTTLRSRIHALIYNQGLPSIFLTLNPADIQSCSIILCRR
;
A
#
# COMPACT_ATOMS: atom_id res chain seq x y z
N MET A 1 40.62 0.16 -26.21
CA MET A 1 39.82 1.36 -25.93
C MET A 1 38.41 0.86 -25.69
N ASP A 2 38.12 0.60 -24.43
CA ASP A 2 36.86 0.01 -24.00
C ASP A 2 35.75 1.06 -24.14
N ILE A 3 34.81 0.80 -25.05
CA ILE A 3 33.60 1.60 -25.19
C ILE A 3 32.73 1.22 -23.99
N GLU A 4 32.79 2.02 -22.92
CA GLU A 4 31.85 1.94 -21.81
C GLU A 4 30.42 2.03 -22.37
N ASN A 5 29.65 0.96 -22.21
CA ASN A 5 28.24 0.93 -22.55
C ASN A 5 27.46 1.85 -21.59
N VAL A 6 27.41 3.15 -21.92
CA VAL A 6 26.61 4.13 -21.19
C VAL A 6 25.14 3.99 -21.63
N TYR A 7 24.31 3.47 -20.74
CA TYR A 7 22.86 3.44 -20.93
C TYR A 7 22.26 4.83 -20.65
N LEU A 8 21.96 5.58 -21.69
CA LEU A 8 21.20 6.82 -21.59
C LEU A 8 19.72 6.49 -21.47
N ILE A 9 19.15 6.71 -20.27
CA ILE A 9 17.70 6.61 -20.05
C ILE A 9 17.12 8.04 -20.19
N PRO A 10 16.50 8.37 -21.33
CA PRO A 10 15.95 9.71 -21.52
C PRO A 10 14.77 9.94 -20.57
N HIS A 11 14.91 10.90 -19.66
CA HIS A 11 13.84 11.39 -18.81
C HIS A 11 13.27 12.72 -19.34
N SER A 12 11.96 12.90 -19.22
CA SER A 12 11.33 14.22 -19.38
C SER A 12 11.37 14.95 -18.04
N SER A 13 11.44 16.28 -18.06
CA SER A 13 11.26 17.11 -16.86
C SER A 13 9.85 17.01 -16.28
N LYS A 14 8.87 16.56 -17.08
CA LYS A 14 7.48 16.38 -16.66
C LYS A 14 7.23 14.92 -16.27
N PRO A 15 6.76 14.64 -15.04
CA PRO A 15 6.36 13.29 -14.65
C PRO A 15 5.16 12.84 -15.48
N VAL A 16 5.18 11.57 -15.89
CA VAL A 16 4.08 10.97 -16.67
C VAL A 16 2.96 10.55 -15.72
N ASN A 17 1.71 10.85 -16.10
CA ASN A 17 0.56 10.37 -15.34
C ASN A 17 0.46 8.84 -15.41
N GLU A 18 0.27 8.23 -14.26
CA GLU A 18 0.09 6.80 -14.10
C GLU A 18 -1.34 6.34 -14.41
N TYR A 19 -2.36 7.17 -14.16
CA TYR A 19 -3.76 6.83 -14.32
C TYR A 19 -4.18 6.76 -15.79
N PHE A 20 -4.91 5.70 -16.15
CA PHE A 20 -5.46 5.49 -17.50
C PHE A 20 -4.39 5.59 -18.61
N ASN A 21 -3.17 5.13 -18.31
CA ASN A 21 -2.04 5.19 -19.22
C ASN A 21 -1.66 3.78 -19.70
N PRO A 22 -2.22 3.32 -20.85
CA PRO A 22 -1.93 1.99 -21.37
C PRO A 22 -0.47 1.83 -21.83
N LYS A 23 0.25 2.93 -22.07
CA LYS A 23 1.66 2.87 -22.50
C LYS A 23 2.62 2.59 -21.34
N LEU A 24 2.19 2.82 -20.09
CA LEU A 24 3.05 2.70 -18.92
C LEU A 24 3.56 1.27 -18.74
N LEU A 25 2.66 0.30 -18.58
CA LEU A 25 3.05 -1.09 -18.34
C LEU A 25 3.68 -1.74 -19.57
N ALA A 26 3.22 -1.37 -20.77
CA ALA A 26 3.82 -1.85 -22.02
C ALA A 26 5.27 -1.37 -22.18
N GLY A 27 5.56 -0.11 -21.84
CA GLY A 27 6.91 0.46 -21.92
C GLY A 27 7.85 -0.07 -20.84
N VAL A 28 7.34 -0.32 -19.63
CA VAL A 28 8.15 -0.87 -18.52
C VAL A 28 8.44 -2.36 -18.74
N TYR A 29 7.52 -3.11 -19.35
CA TYR A 29 7.66 -4.55 -19.57
C TYR A 29 7.46 -4.96 -21.03
N PRO A 30 8.36 -4.55 -21.94
CA PRO A 30 8.25 -4.88 -23.36
C PRO A 30 8.32 -6.40 -23.60
N THR A 31 8.99 -7.16 -22.74
CA THR A 31 9.06 -8.63 -22.82
C THR A 31 7.79 -9.34 -22.37
N LEU A 32 6.96 -8.69 -21.54
CA LEU A 32 5.66 -9.22 -21.14
C LEU A 32 4.56 -8.80 -22.13
N PHE A 33 4.67 -7.59 -22.68
CA PHE A 33 3.74 -7.02 -23.65
C PHE A 33 4.40 -6.85 -25.03
N CYS A 34 4.90 -7.93 -25.62
CA CYS A 34 5.71 -7.92 -26.86
C CYS A 34 5.06 -7.16 -28.04
N TYR A 35 3.74 -7.17 -28.12
CA TYR A 35 2.99 -6.50 -29.19
C TYR A 35 2.42 -5.14 -28.79
N GLY A 36 2.66 -4.68 -27.55
CA GLY A 36 2.03 -3.48 -26.99
C GLY A 36 0.50 -3.55 -26.91
N ARG A 37 -0.05 -4.77 -26.96
CA ARG A 37 -1.50 -5.07 -26.91
C ARG A 37 -1.85 -5.77 -25.61
N GLU A 38 -3.14 -5.88 -25.32
CA GLU A 38 -3.66 -6.55 -24.11
C GLU A 38 -3.20 -5.89 -22.80
N VAL A 39 -2.87 -4.60 -22.87
CA VAL A 39 -2.38 -3.85 -21.71
C VAL A 39 -3.58 -3.45 -20.83
N PRO A 40 -3.39 -3.33 -19.51
CA PRO A 40 -4.39 -2.72 -18.65
C PRO A 40 -4.76 -1.31 -19.08
N GLU A 41 -6.03 -0.95 -18.86
CA GLU A 41 -6.56 0.39 -19.14
C GLU A 41 -6.51 0.83 -20.61
N ASP A 42 -6.39 -0.12 -21.54
CA ASP A 42 -6.55 0.13 -22.96
C ASP A 42 -7.97 0.62 -23.28
N GLN A 43 -8.05 1.88 -23.73
CA GLN A 43 -9.29 2.57 -24.09
C GLN A 43 -9.88 2.08 -25.41
N LEU A 44 -9.08 1.44 -26.26
CA LEU A 44 -9.54 0.89 -27.54
C LEU A 44 -10.31 -0.43 -27.36
N ARG A 45 -10.30 -1.00 -26.16
CA ARG A 45 -11.00 -2.26 -25.87
C ARG A 45 -12.52 -2.06 -25.91
N PRO A 46 -13.29 -2.91 -26.62
CA PRO A 46 -14.75 -2.82 -26.66
C PRO A 46 -15.43 -2.93 -25.30
N VAL A 47 -14.88 -3.77 -24.42
CA VAL A 47 -15.40 -3.99 -23.05
C VAL A 47 -14.40 -3.42 -22.06
N GLN A 48 -14.86 -2.49 -21.21
CA GLN A 48 -14.02 -1.95 -20.15
C GLN A 48 -13.80 -2.98 -19.03
N ILE A 49 -12.53 -3.25 -18.72
CA ILE A 49 -12.14 -4.16 -17.64
C ILE A 49 -11.47 -3.33 -16.55
N LYS A 50 -11.91 -3.51 -15.30
CA LYS A 50 -11.28 -2.86 -14.14
C LYS A 50 -9.82 -3.29 -14.03
N LEU A 51 -8.93 -2.36 -13.72
CA LEU A 51 -7.49 -2.61 -13.59
C LEU A 51 -7.18 -3.85 -12.74
N LYS A 52 -7.80 -3.96 -11.55
CA LYS A 52 -7.60 -5.10 -10.64
C LYS A 52 -8.01 -6.45 -11.24
N GLU A 53 -9.12 -6.49 -11.97
CA GLU A 53 -9.58 -7.72 -12.64
C GLU A 53 -8.65 -8.10 -13.79
N HIS A 54 -8.18 -7.12 -14.54
CA HIS A 54 -7.25 -7.37 -15.62
C HIS A 54 -5.90 -7.86 -15.09
N ILE A 55 -5.36 -7.25 -14.03
CA ILE A 55 -4.15 -7.74 -13.36
C ILE A 55 -4.33 -9.18 -12.88
N ARG A 56 -5.48 -9.49 -12.28
CA ARG A 56 -5.81 -10.85 -11.84
C ARG A 56 -5.78 -11.84 -13.01
N TYR A 57 -6.32 -11.45 -14.15
CA TYR A 57 -6.23 -12.24 -15.38
C TYR A 57 -4.78 -12.41 -15.85
N LEU A 58 -3.97 -11.35 -15.87
CA LEU A 58 -2.55 -11.43 -16.28
C LEU A 58 -1.75 -12.36 -15.36
N LEU A 59 -1.97 -12.29 -14.04
CA LEU A 59 -1.31 -13.19 -13.09
C LEU A 59 -1.78 -14.64 -13.24
N ALA A 60 -3.00 -14.87 -13.72
CA ALA A 60 -3.54 -16.20 -14.01
C ALA A 60 -3.36 -16.63 -15.48
N TYR A 61 -2.53 -15.90 -16.24
CA TYR A 61 -2.34 -16.16 -17.66
C TYR A 61 -1.70 -17.54 -17.89
N ASN A 62 -2.07 -18.21 -18.98
CA ASN A 62 -1.78 -19.63 -19.20
C ASN A 62 -0.28 -20.00 -19.12
N ASP A 63 0.59 -19.13 -19.64
CA ASP A 63 2.05 -19.34 -19.64
C ASP A 63 2.74 -18.95 -18.32
N ARG A 64 2.00 -18.36 -17.37
CA ARG A 64 2.48 -17.84 -16.08
C ARG A 64 3.63 -16.82 -16.19
N ARG A 65 3.83 -16.18 -17.34
CA ARG A 65 4.95 -15.25 -17.55
C ARG A 65 4.87 -14.05 -16.60
N PHE A 66 3.67 -13.54 -16.35
CA PHE A 66 3.43 -12.41 -15.46
C PHE A 66 3.58 -12.80 -13.98
N GLU A 67 3.14 -14.01 -13.62
CA GLU A 67 3.29 -14.57 -12.27
C GLU A 67 4.76 -14.79 -11.91
N LYS A 68 5.58 -15.25 -12.85
CA LYS A 68 7.01 -15.52 -12.59
C LYS A 68 7.88 -14.26 -12.61
N TYR A 69 7.39 -13.16 -13.16
CA TYR A 69 8.17 -11.92 -13.27
C TYR A 69 8.07 -11.10 -11.99
N TYR A 70 9.00 -11.30 -11.05
CA TYR A 70 8.95 -10.72 -9.70
C TYR A 70 8.74 -9.20 -9.65
N SER A 71 9.42 -8.45 -10.52
CA SER A 71 9.28 -6.99 -10.53
C SER A 71 7.92 -6.54 -11.06
N PHE A 72 7.26 -7.33 -11.92
CA PHE A 72 5.90 -7.03 -12.41
C PHE A 72 4.91 -7.13 -11.26
N ILE A 73 4.95 -8.22 -10.49
CA ILE A 73 4.08 -8.38 -9.31
C ILE A 73 4.28 -7.21 -8.35
N PHE A 74 5.54 -6.87 -8.04
CA PHE A 74 5.84 -5.79 -7.12
C PHE A 74 5.34 -4.43 -7.62
N VAL A 75 5.63 -4.06 -8.87
CA VAL A 75 5.21 -2.77 -9.44
C VAL A 75 3.70 -2.68 -9.49
N VAL A 76 3.02 -3.73 -9.95
CA VAL A 76 1.57 -3.75 -10.07
C VAL A 76 0.88 -3.76 -8.69
N PHE A 77 1.45 -4.43 -7.70
CA PHE A 77 0.97 -4.38 -6.32
C PHE A 77 1.09 -2.95 -5.75
N ASN A 78 2.26 -2.31 -5.89
CA ASN A 78 2.46 -0.94 -5.43
C ASN A 78 1.55 0.06 -6.16
N LEU A 79 1.37 -0.14 -7.46
CA LEU A 79 0.43 0.61 -8.29
C LEU A 79 -0.98 0.54 -7.71
N LEU A 80 -1.49 -0.66 -7.44
CA LEU A 80 -2.81 -0.85 -6.85
C LEU A 80 -2.92 -0.22 -5.45
N GLN A 81 -1.93 -0.43 -4.59
CA GLN A 81 -1.92 0.11 -3.23
C GLN A 81 -1.89 1.64 -3.22
N ARG A 82 -1.07 2.26 -4.09
CA ARG A 82 -0.98 3.72 -4.23
C ARG A 82 -2.30 4.31 -4.71
N ARG A 83 -2.91 3.73 -5.74
CA ARG A 83 -4.19 4.21 -6.27
C ARG A 83 -5.32 4.10 -5.24
N ASP A 84 -5.39 2.99 -4.52
CA ASP A 84 -6.40 2.79 -3.47
C ASP A 84 -6.22 3.78 -2.31
N ALA A 85 -4.97 3.99 -1.87
CA ALA A 85 -4.63 4.97 -0.84
C ALA A 85 -4.97 6.40 -1.27
N CYS A 86 -4.61 6.79 -2.50
CA CYS A 86 -4.91 8.12 -3.06
C CYS A 86 -6.42 8.33 -3.20
N PHE A 87 -7.17 7.34 -3.70
CA PHE A 87 -8.63 7.42 -3.82
C PHE A 87 -9.29 7.63 -2.46
N HIS A 88 -8.89 6.85 -1.46
CA HIS A 88 -9.43 7.00 -0.10
C HIS A 88 -9.03 8.32 0.56
N ALA A 89 -7.79 8.78 0.37
CA ALA A 89 -7.34 10.07 0.85
C ALA A 89 -8.14 11.21 0.22
N GLN A 90 -8.39 11.15 -1.10
CA GLN A 90 -9.24 12.12 -1.80
C GLN A 90 -10.65 12.14 -1.23
N LEU A 91 -11.30 10.98 -1.04
CA LEU A 91 -12.64 10.90 -0.46
C LEU A 91 -12.72 11.51 0.95
N ILE A 92 -11.68 11.36 1.76
CA ILE A 92 -11.60 11.94 3.11
C ILE A 92 -11.37 13.46 3.02
N ALA A 93 -10.47 13.90 2.14
CA ALA A 93 -10.13 15.31 1.96
C ALA A 93 -11.31 16.16 1.46
N THR A 94 -12.23 15.55 0.68
CA THR A 94 -13.45 16.21 0.20
C THR A 94 -14.53 16.37 1.31
N LYS A 95 -14.38 15.76 2.48
CA LYS A 95 -15.38 15.88 3.55
C LYS A 95 -15.28 17.25 4.25
N PRO A 96 -16.41 17.86 4.64
CA PRO A 96 -16.42 19.17 5.30
C PRO A 96 -15.65 19.17 6.62
N TYR A 97 -15.69 18.07 7.37
CA TYR A 97 -14.92 17.90 8.62
C TYR A 97 -13.39 17.97 8.41
N PHE A 98 -12.90 17.53 7.24
CA PHE A 98 -11.48 17.62 6.92
C PHE A 98 -11.08 19.08 6.64
N GLN A 99 -11.92 19.80 5.89
CA GLN A 99 -11.71 21.22 5.61
C GLN A 99 -11.68 22.05 6.90
N SER A 100 -12.62 21.82 7.82
CA SER A 100 -12.65 22.53 9.11
C SER A 100 -11.43 22.24 9.99
N SER A 101 -10.84 21.05 9.85
CA SER A 101 -9.64 20.67 10.61
C SER A 101 -8.34 21.08 9.92
N ALA A 102 -8.38 21.46 8.64
CA ALA A 102 -7.20 21.76 7.84
C ALA A 102 -6.46 23.00 8.38
N ASP A 103 -7.19 24.07 8.69
CA ASP A 103 -6.60 25.30 9.24
C ASP A 103 -5.94 25.04 10.61
N GLU A 104 -6.57 24.22 11.44
CA GLU A 104 -5.99 23.81 12.74
C GLU A 104 -4.73 22.97 12.56
N ILE A 105 -4.72 22.05 11.58
CA ILE A 105 -3.53 21.24 11.26
C ILE A 105 -2.40 22.12 10.71
N LEU A 106 -2.72 23.13 9.89
CA LEU A 106 -1.75 24.08 9.34
C LEU A 106 -1.12 24.94 10.43
N SER A 107 -1.83 25.18 11.54
CA SER A 107 -1.30 25.93 12.67
C SER A 107 -0.23 25.18 13.48
N LEU A 108 -0.05 23.87 13.27
CA LEU A 108 0.94 23.06 13.98
C LEU A 108 2.37 23.42 13.58
N SER A 109 3.22 23.65 14.58
CA SER A 109 4.66 23.84 14.38
C SER A 109 5.39 22.51 14.27
N SER A 110 6.53 22.49 13.56
CA SER A 110 7.45 21.33 13.55
C SER A 110 7.84 20.90 14.97
N LYS A 111 8.02 21.87 15.87
CA LYS A 111 8.36 21.60 17.27
C LYS A 111 7.26 20.83 18.01
N ASP A 112 5.99 21.09 17.69
CA ASP A 112 4.86 20.39 18.31
C ASP A 112 4.81 18.92 17.86
N ILE A 113 5.19 18.66 16.61
CA ILE A 113 5.27 17.30 16.06
C ILE A 113 6.46 16.54 16.64
N GLU A 114 7.62 17.18 16.75
CA GLU A 114 8.84 16.60 17.32
C GLU A 114 8.66 16.24 18.81
N THR A 115 8.06 17.15 19.58
CA THR A 115 7.73 16.89 21.00
C THR A 115 6.74 15.75 21.12
N ALA A 116 5.70 15.70 20.28
CA ALA A 116 4.75 14.59 20.25
C ALA A 116 5.42 13.24 19.91
N LEU A 117 6.34 13.22 18.96
CA LEU A 117 7.13 12.02 18.61
C LEU A 117 8.01 11.56 19.78
N ALA A 118 8.69 12.50 20.44
CA ALA A 118 9.53 12.21 21.60
C ALA A 118 8.72 11.68 22.80
N ASN A 119 7.49 12.16 22.99
CA ASN A 119 6.60 11.67 24.05
C ASN A 119 6.06 10.26 23.72
N ASN A 120 5.69 10.01 22.46
CA ASN A 120 5.25 8.69 22.00
C ASN A 120 6.35 7.62 22.15
N SER A 121 7.60 7.96 21.84
CA SER A 121 8.73 7.02 21.99
C SER A 121 9.01 6.68 23.46
N LYS A 122 8.86 7.67 24.36
CA LYS A 122 9.06 7.49 25.81
C LYS A 122 7.84 6.90 26.53
N ARG A 123 6.71 6.66 25.84
CA ARG A 123 5.41 6.25 26.41
C ARG A 123 4.94 7.15 27.57
N VAL A 124 5.33 8.42 27.56
CA VAL A 124 4.91 9.38 28.58
C VAL A 124 3.52 9.86 28.22
N TYR A 125 2.56 9.67 29.13
CA TYR A 125 1.20 10.15 28.95
C TYR A 125 1.15 11.64 29.28
N ASN A 126 1.05 12.50 28.26
CA ASN A 126 0.86 13.93 28.46
C ASN A 126 -0.64 14.25 28.59
N SER A 127 -1.02 14.86 29.70
CA SER A 127 -2.38 15.35 29.95
C SER A 127 -2.74 16.55 29.07
N GLU A 128 -1.76 17.37 28.68
CA GLU A 128 -1.96 18.52 27.78
C GLU A 128 -1.81 18.05 26.33
N SER A 129 -2.89 17.48 25.80
CA SER A 129 -2.92 17.01 24.42
C SER A 129 -3.30 18.18 23.50
N ASN A 130 -2.36 18.62 22.65
CA ASN A 130 -2.66 19.59 21.59
C ASN A 130 -3.83 19.08 20.73
N ASN A 131 -4.97 19.79 20.72
CA ASN A 131 -6.18 19.35 20.02
C ASN A 131 -5.95 19.19 18.51
N ALA A 132 -5.20 20.11 17.90
CA ALA A 132 -4.81 20.04 16.49
C ALA A 132 -3.98 18.78 16.17
N LEU A 133 -3.07 18.38 17.07
CA LEU A 133 -2.29 17.14 16.94
C LEU A 133 -3.19 15.89 17.01
N ASN A 134 -4.16 15.89 17.93
CA ASN A 134 -5.13 14.79 18.02
C ASN A 134 -5.99 14.66 16.76
N LYS A 135 -6.44 15.79 16.19
CA LYS A 135 -7.16 15.82 14.91
C LYS A 135 -6.28 15.29 13.77
N LEU A 136 -5.02 15.70 13.69
CA LEU A 136 -4.05 15.17 12.73
C LEU A 136 -3.91 13.64 12.86
N LEU A 137 -3.70 13.13 14.07
CA LEU A 137 -3.57 11.69 14.32
C LEU A 137 -4.86 10.94 13.97
N GLN A 138 -6.03 11.53 14.21
CA GLN A 138 -7.31 10.95 13.82
C GLN A 138 -7.44 10.87 12.29
N HIS A 139 -7.01 11.90 11.55
CA HIS A 139 -6.95 11.86 10.09
C HIS A 139 -5.96 10.82 9.57
N ILE A 140 -4.75 10.74 10.15
CA ILE A 140 -3.77 9.71 9.79
C ILE A 140 -4.32 8.31 10.07
N LYS A 141 -5.00 8.10 11.20
CA LYS A 141 -5.62 6.82 11.55
C LYS A 141 -6.74 6.44 10.58
N THR A 142 -7.59 7.39 10.19
CA THR A 142 -8.70 7.14 9.26
C THR A 142 -8.23 6.83 7.84
N ILE A 143 -7.26 7.59 7.32
CA ILE A 143 -6.64 7.34 6.01
C ILE A 143 -5.82 6.05 6.06
N GLY A 144 -4.96 5.91 7.07
CA GLY A 144 -4.09 4.75 7.25
C GLY A 144 -4.88 3.46 7.40
N GLY A 145 -6.05 3.47 8.05
CA GLY A 145 -6.92 2.30 8.18
C GLY A 145 -7.40 1.71 6.85
N ARG A 146 -7.40 2.50 5.78
CA ARG A 146 -7.77 2.07 4.42
C ARG A 146 -6.60 1.51 3.62
N VAL A 147 -5.36 1.87 3.97
CA VAL A 147 -4.17 1.34 3.30
C VAL A 147 -3.94 -0.10 3.73
N MET A 148 -4.01 -1.03 2.78
CA MET A 148 -3.80 -2.46 3.04
C MET A 148 -2.45 -2.69 3.73
N GLY A 149 -2.46 -3.48 4.81
CA GLY A 149 -1.24 -3.89 5.52
C GLY A 149 -0.67 -2.85 6.48
N SER A 150 -1.22 -1.63 6.54
CA SER A 150 -0.81 -0.60 7.50
C SER A 150 -1.08 -1.03 8.95
N ALA A 151 -0.41 -0.40 9.92
CA ALA A 151 -0.65 -0.65 11.34
C ALA A 151 -2.11 -0.39 11.75
N TYR A 152 -2.75 0.62 11.15
CA TYR A 152 -4.15 0.96 11.39
C TYR A 152 -5.10 -0.06 10.77
N SER A 153 -4.85 -0.49 9.54
CA SER A 153 -5.63 -1.55 8.87
C SER A 153 -5.58 -2.86 9.66
N ARG A 154 -4.39 -3.25 10.14
CA ARG A 154 -4.20 -4.43 11.01
C ARG A 154 -4.96 -4.30 12.33
N THR A 155 -4.97 -3.11 12.92
CA THR A 155 -5.73 -2.86 14.16
C THR A 155 -7.24 -2.99 13.91
N THR A 156 -7.77 -2.41 12.83
CA THR A 156 -9.17 -2.58 12.45
C THR A 156 -9.53 -4.04 12.17
N LEU A 157 -8.67 -4.78 11.48
CA LEU A 157 -8.86 -6.22 11.25
C LEU A 157 -8.88 -7.00 12.56
N ARG A 158 -7.97 -6.70 13.51
CA ARG A 158 -7.96 -7.32 14.83
C ARG A 158 -9.28 -7.09 15.57
N SER A 159 -9.80 -5.86 15.58
CA SER A 159 -11.11 -5.56 16.17
C SER A 159 -12.24 -6.36 15.51
N ARG A 160 -12.21 -6.54 14.19
CA ARG A 160 -13.19 -7.39 13.47
C ARG A 160 -13.07 -8.86 13.86
N ILE A 161 -11.86 -9.38 13.97
CA ILE A 161 -11.62 -10.76 14.42
C ILE A 161 -12.18 -10.96 15.83
N HIS A 162 -11.95 -10.03 16.76
CA HIS A 162 -12.53 -10.12 18.11
C HIS A 162 -14.07 -10.09 18.09
N ALA A 163 -14.68 -9.24 17.27
CA ALA A 163 -16.13 -9.20 17.13
C ALA A 163 -16.68 -10.52 16.55
N LEU A 164 -15.98 -11.13 15.59
CA LEU A 164 -16.34 -12.45 15.07
C LEU A 164 -16.20 -13.54 16.11
N ILE A 165 -15.13 -13.54 16.91
CA ILE A 165 -14.95 -14.49 18.01
C ILE A 165 -16.08 -14.38 19.03
N TYR A 166 -16.48 -13.15 19.37
CA TYR A 166 -17.59 -12.93 20.29
C TYR A 166 -18.92 -13.44 19.73
N ASN A 167 -19.19 -13.23 18.44
CA ASN A 167 -20.47 -13.58 17.83
C ASN A 167 -20.57 -15.05 17.36
N GLN A 168 -19.47 -15.64 16.89
CA GLN A 168 -19.43 -16.96 16.23
C GLN A 168 -18.59 -17.99 16.99
N GLY A 169 -17.97 -17.60 18.10
CA GLY A 169 -17.04 -18.45 18.85
C GLY A 169 -15.62 -18.45 18.28
N LEU A 170 -14.72 -19.15 18.96
CA LEU A 170 -13.32 -19.26 18.58
C LEU A 170 -13.16 -20.07 17.28
N PRO A 171 -12.41 -19.57 16.27
CA PRO A 171 -12.10 -20.36 15.09
C PRO A 171 -11.15 -21.51 15.45
N SER A 172 -11.40 -22.70 14.90
CA SER A 172 -10.44 -23.81 14.96
C SER A 172 -9.29 -23.54 13.99
N ILE A 173 -8.14 -23.10 14.50
CA ILE A 173 -6.95 -22.85 13.69
C ILE A 173 -6.05 -24.09 13.76
N PHE A 174 -5.95 -24.82 12.65
CA PHE A 174 -4.94 -25.87 12.47
C PHE A 174 -3.74 -25.26 11.74
N LEU A 175 -2.61 -25.16 12.44
CA LEU A 175 -1.36 -24.63 11.88
C LEU A 175 -0.28 -25.70 11.93
N THR A 176 0.14 -26.18 10.76
CA THR A 176 1.29 -27.08 10.64
C THR A 176 2.52 -26.25 10.32
N LEU A 177 3.39 -26.06 11.31
CA LEU A 177 4.71 -25.46 11.11
C LEU A 177 5.70 -26.57 10.85
N ASN A 178 6.32 -26.58 9.66
CA ASN A 178 7.46 -27.44 9.34
C ASN A 178 8.72 -26.57 9.20
N PRO A 179 9.32 -26.12 10.31
CA PRO A 179 10.53 -25.30 10.23
C PRO A 179 11.68 -26.16 9.67
N ALA A 180 12.44 -25.61 8.72
CA ALA A 180 13.66 -26.25 8.25
C ALA A 180 14.73 -26.18 9.36
N ASP A 181 15.40 -27.31 9.60
CA ASP A 181 16.36 -27.56 10.69
C ASP A 181 17.54 -26.56 10.72
N ILE A 182 17.94 -26.03 9.55
CA ILE A 182 19.21 -25.30 9.41
C ILE A 182 19.05 -23.76 9.34
N GLN A 183 17.83 -23.23 9.14
CA GLN A 183 17.65 -21.78 8.85
C GLN A 183 16.55 -21.08 9.68
N SER A 184 15.94 -21.75 10.64
CA SER A 184 14.77 -21.20 11.34
C SER A 184 15.12 -20.69 12.74
N CYS A 185 15.20 -19.36 12.92
CA CYS A 185 15.39 -18.69 14.22
C CYS A 185 14.26 -19.00 15.24
N SER A 186 13.14 -19.58 14.78
CA SER A 186 11.96 -19.90 15.59
C SER A 186 12.11 -21.11 16.52
N ILE A 187 13.14 -21.96 16.37
CA ILE A 187 13.27 -23.21 17.14
C ILE A 187 13.87 -22.99 18.55
N ILE A 188 14.52 -21.84 18.81
CA ILE A 188 15.27 -21.64 20.07
C ILE A 188 14.40 -21.12 21.24
N LEU A 189 13.18 -20.64 21.01
CA LEU A 189 12.39 -19.96 22.05
C LEU A 189 11.46 -20.84 22.90
N CYS A 190 11.58 -22.17 22.81
CA CYS A 190 10.82 -23.10 23.66
C CYS A 190 11.76 -24.01 24.48
N ARG A 191 12.63 -23.41 25.29
CA ARG A 191 13.20 -24.07 26.48
C ARG A 191 12.94 -23.17 27.68
N ARG A 192 11.95 -23.54 28.49
CA ARG A 192 11.95 -23.26 29.93
C ARG A 192 12.83 -24.31 30.61
#